data_AF-A0A6I2MJV4-F1
#
_entry.id   AF-A0A6I2MJV4-F1
#
_cell.length_a   1.000
_cell.length_b   1.000
_cell.length_c   1.000
_cell.angle_alpha   90.00
_cell.angle_beta   90.00
_cell.angle_gamma   90.00
#
_symmetry.space_group_name_H-M   'P 1'
#
loop_
_entity.id
_entity.type
_entity.pdbx_description
1 polymer ?
#
loop_
_entity_poly.entity_id
_entity_poly.type
_entity_poly.pdbx_seq_one_letter_code
_entity_poly.pdbx_strand_id
1 'polypeptide(L)'
;MLLFGTVISCVNNEGSDDLDILDPTEENTSSEEDGDIIEAEGSGNEQTNTTGCSKENSVYNEADGIVSIEFESAQFDDNWELKSEGNNYTGEGYMVWTGDQFLGNPGNGLATFKINITTPGTYRFEWRSSVTIGDLGTEHNDTWLRFADADDYYGEKDESRVYPSGTGKTPNPNGSSKDGWFKIYRSGNDLDFKWSTSTSDNDAHKIYVTFNSAKTYTMEVSARSSGHAIDKFVLFKDPWTLNEATSDNNTMSSITCD
;
A
#
# COMPACT_ATOMS: atom_id res chain seq x y z
N MET A 1 44.29 37.61 22.76
CA MET A 1 43.24 37.59 21.71
C MET A 1 42.14 36.67 22.22
N LEU A 2 40.88 37.07 22.02
CA LEU A 2 39.72 36.90 22.89
C LEU A 2 39.32 35.49 23.40
N LEU A 3 38.73 35.53 24.60
CA LEU A 3 37.91 34.55 25.32
C LEU A 3 36.62 34.13 24.57
N PHE A 4 36.20 32.90 24.79
CA PHE A 4 34.80 32.44 24.92
C PHE A 4 34.78 31.51 26.15
N GLY A 5 33.86 31.52 27.12
CA GLY A 5 32.52 32.06 27.20
C GLY A 5 31.61 30.95 27.74
N THR A 6 31.59 30.74 29.06
CA THR A 6 30.72 29.77 29.75
C THR A 6 29.78 30.53 30.67
N VAL A 7 28.49 30.23 30.62
CA VAL A 7 27.55 30.63 31.70
C VAL A 7 26.46 29.57 31.85
N ILE A 8 26.39 28.99 33.04
CA ILE A 8 25.21 28.39 33.66
C ILE A 8 25.12 29.08 35.02
N SER A 9 23.97 29.67 35.36
CA SER A 9 23.47 29.61 36.74
C SER A 9 21.98 29.98 36.82
N CYS A 10 21.37 29.37 37.83
CA CYS A 10 19.96 29.28 38.19
C CYS A 10 19.34 30.58 38.72
N VAL A 11 18.01 30.60 38.79
CA VAL A 11 17.19 31.58 39.53
C VAL A 11 16.39 30.82 40.60
N ASN A 12 16.45 31.32 41.84
CA ASN A 12 15.53 31.04 42.95
C ASN A 12 14.93 32.38 43.43
N ASN A 13 13.64 32.42 43.79
CA ASN A 13 13.05 32.84 45.09
C ASN A 13 11.51 33.02 44.94
N GLU A 14 10.68 32.27 45.69
CA GLU A 14 9.90 32.67 46.91
C GLU A 14 8.81 33.73 46.66
N GLY A 15 7.56 33.67 47.14
CA GLY A 15 6.81 32.88 48.14
C GLY A 15 5.50 33.67 48.48
N SER A 16 4.64 33.14 49.37
CA SER A 16 3.35 33.68 49.91
C SER A 16 2.08 33.10 49.25
N ASP A 17 1.41 32.12 49.86
CA ASP A 17 0.44 32.13 50.99
C ASP A 17 -1.01 32.41 50.52
N ASP A 18 -1.90 31.41 50.55
CA ASP A 18 -2.85 31.24 51.66
C ASP A 18 -3.71 29.97 51.49
N LEU A 19 -3.91 29.28 52.62
CA LEU A 19 -4.74 28.10 52.81
C LEU A 19 -6.06 28.55 53.44
N ASP A 20 -7.19 27.99 52.99
CA ASP A 20 -8.37 27.89 53.85
C ASP A 20 -9.11 26.57 53.60
N ILE A 21 -9.46 25.91 54.70
CA ILE A 21 -10.10 24.59 54.81
C ILE A 21 -11.41 24.75 55.62
N LEU A 22 -12.43 23.96 55.26
CA LEU A 22 -13.55 23.40 56.08
C LEU A 22 -14.98 23.99 55.90
N ASP A 23 -15.83 23.18 55.23
CA ASP A 23 -17.20 22.66 55.53
C ASP A 23 -17.85 23.01 56.92
N PRO A 24 -19.19 22.92 57.20
CA PRO A 24 -20.23 22.10 56.53
C PRO A 24 -21.74 22.56 56.56
N THR A 25 -22.59 21.72 55.94
CA THR A 25 -23.99 21.31 56.28
C THR A 25 -25.28 22.11 55.94
N GLU A 26 -26.19 21.34 55.32
CA GLU A 26 -27.67 21.26 55.43
C GLU A 26 -28.59 22.35 54.81
N GLU A 27 -29.40 21.97 53.82
CA GLU A 27 -30.85 21.82 54.03
C GLU A 27 -31.57 21.09 52.87
N ASN A 28 -32.63 20.41 53.27
CA ASN A 28 -33.44 19.39 52.62
C ASN A 28 -34.74 20.00 52.08
N THR A 29 -35.19 19.70 50.85
CA THR A 29 -36.63 19.70 50.52
C THR A 29 -36.97 18.73 49.38
N SER A 30 -38.08 18.03 49.59
CA SER A 30 -38.65 16.87 48.90
C SER A 30 -39.66 17.21 47.80
N SER A 31 -39.82 16.32 46.82
CA SER A 31 -41.08 15.75 46.24
C SER A 31 -40.77 15.22 44.84
N GLU A 32 -40.69 13.91 44.60
CA GLU A 32 -41.73 12.86 44.45
C GLU A 32 -42.22 12.66 43.00
N GLU A 33 -42.45 11.36 42.70
CA GLU A 33 -42.97 10.71 41.48
C GLU A 33 -41.96 10.47 40.35
N ASP A 34 -41.96 9.38 39.60
CA ASP A 34 -42.53 8.01 39.61
C ASP A 34 -41.86 7.34 38.38
N GLY A 35 -41.48 6.07 38.43
CA GLY A 35 -40.92 5.42 37.23
C GLY A 35 -39.99 4.23 37.49
N ASP A 36 -40.59 3.05 37.39
CA ASP A 36 -40.01 1.71 37.45
C ASP A 36 -39.15 1.36 36.20
N ILE A 37 -38.23 0.38 36.38
CA ILE A 37 -37.52 -0.47 35.37
C ILE A 37 -36.57 0.27 34.37
N ILE A 38 -35.36 -0.17 33.95
CA ILE A 38 -34.74 -1.48 33.66
C ILE A 38 -33.20 -1.23 33.61
N GLU A 39 -32.39 -2.22 33.99
CA GLU A 39 -30.93 -2.24 33.78
C GLU A 39 -30.57 -2.07 32.29
N ALA A 40 -29.71 -1.09 31.98
CA ALA A 40 -29.15 -0.90 30.65
C ALA A 40 -27.65 -1.26 30.65
N GLU A 41 -27.37 -2.56 30.50
CA GLU A 41 -26.13 -3.05 29.91
C GLU A 41 -26.15 -2.67 28.41
N GLY A 42 -25.59 -1.51 28.10
CA GLY A 42 -25.46 -1.00 26.73
C GLY A 42 -23.99 -0.84 26.38
N SER A 43 -23.33 -1.95 26.05
CA SER A 43 -22.04 -1.94 25.37
C SER A 43 -22.23 -1.28 24.00
N GLY A 44 -21.88 0.00 23.93
CA GLY A 44 -21.78 0.75 22.68
C GLY A 44 -20.55 0.29 21.91
N ASN A 45 -20.70 -0.81 21.17
CA ASN A 45 -19.80 -1.14 20.08
C ASN A 45 -20.05 -0.13 18.96
N GLU A 46 -19.18 0.86 18.79
CA GLU A 46 -19.13 1.65 17.55
C GLU A 46 -18.59 0.74 16.43
N GLN A 47 -19.50 -0.10 15.94
CA GLN A 47 -19.31 -0.91 14.76
C GLN A 47 -19.36 0.03 13.55
N THR A 48 -18.18 0.43 13.09
CA THR A 48 -18.03 1.04 11.77
C THR A 48 -18.45 0.01 10.73
N ASN A 49 -19.57 0.29 10.06
CA ASN A 49 -20.11 -0.52 8.98
C ASN A 49 -19.10 -0.65 7.82
N THR A 50 -18.30 -1.71 7.83
CA THR A 50 -17.68 -2.29 6.63
C THR A 50 -18.47 -3.56 6.29
N THR A 51 -19.44 -3.42 5.40
CA THR A 51 -20.29 -4.54 4.99
C THR A 51 -19.52 -5.47 4.06
N GLY A 52 -18.99 -6.57 4.60
CA GLY A 52 -19.26 -7.91 4.09
C GLY A 52 -18.21 -8.66 3.27
N CYS A 53 -17.17 -8.03 2.71
CA CYS A 53 -16.15 -8.75 1.94
C CYS A 53 -15.00 -9.25 2.81
N SER A 54 -14.55 -10.48 2.58
CA SER A 54 -13.26 -10.97 3.07
C SER A 54 -12.17 -10.63 2.05
N LYS A 55 -10.90 -10.60 2.47
CA LYS A 55 -9.78 -10.39 1.54
C LYS A 55 -9.73 -11.44 0.41
N GLU A 56 -10.29 -12.62 0.63
CA GLU A 56 -10.29 -13.72 -0.34
C GLU A 56 -11.29 -13.52 -1.50
N ASN A 57 -12.39 -12.79 -1.25
CA ASN A 57 -13.44 -12.55 -2.24
C ASN A 57 -13.62 -11.08 -2.61
N SER A 58 -12.69 -10.21 -2.20
CA SER A 58 -12.66 -8.81 -2.60
C SER A 58 -12.42 -8.64 -4.10
N VAL A 59 -13.26 -7.79 -4.71
CA VAL A 59 -13.14 -7.31 -6.08
C VAL A 59 -12.98 -5.79 -6.05
N TYR A 60 -11.90 -5.31 -6.63
CA TYR A 60 -11.57 -3.89 -6.71
C TYR A 60 -12.13 -3.30 -7.99
N ASN A 61 -12.96 -2.27 -7.87
CA ASN A 61 -13.64 -1.69 -9.01
C ASN A 61 -12.84 -0.53 -9.61
N GLU A 62 -12.64 -0.61 -10.91
CA GLU A 62 -12.19 0.51 -11.72
C GLU A 62 -13.27 1.60 -11.76
N ALA A 63 -12.83 2.85 -11.68
CA ALA A 63 -13.68 4.02 -11.86
C ALA A 63 -12.95 5.04 -12.73
N ASP A 64 -13.61 5.54 -13.77
CA ASP A 64 -13.11 6.61 -14.64
C ASP A 64 -11.69 6.40 -15.19
N GLY A 65 -11.33 5.16 -15.53
CA GLY A 65 -10.03 4.81 -16.10
C GLY A 65 -8.91 4.62 -15.08
N ILE A 66 -9.22 4.51 -13.78
CA ILE A 66 -8.22 4.24 -12.73
C ILE A 66 -8.67 3.15 -11.74
N VAL A 67 -7.69 2.39 -11.27
CA VAL A 67 -7.76 1.49 -10.13
C VAL A 67 -6.66 1.90 -9.17
N SER A 68 -6.97 2.06 -7.89
CA SER A 68 -5.99 2.41 -6.84
C SER A 68 -6.23 1.52 -5.61
N ILE A 69 -5.21 0.78 -5.19
CA ILE A 69 -5.38 -0.30 -4.20
C ILE A 69 -4.21 -0.27 -3.21
N GLU A 70 -4.54 -0.23 -1.91
CA GLU A 70 -3.59 -0.51 -0.82
C GLU A 70 -3.20 -1.99 -0.86
N PHE A 71 -1.91 -2.29 -0.89
CA PHE A 71 -1.42 -3.62 -1.22
C PHE A 71 -1.81 -4.63 -0.13
N GLU A 72 -1.80 -4.23 1.14
CA GLU A 72 -2.20 -5.05 2.28
C GLU A 72 -3.69 -5.46 2.28
N SER A 73 -4.50 -4.92 1.37
CA SER A 73 -5.91 -5.30 1.26
C SER A 73 -6.14 -6.69 0.64
N ALA A 74 -5.15 -7.27 -0.03
CA ALA A 74 -5.24 -8.63 -0.57
C ALA A 74 -5.03 -9.70 0.52
N GLN A 75 -5.44 -10.93 0.18
CA GLN A 75 -4.97 -12.11 0.89
C GLN A 75 -3.54 -12.44 0.46
N PHE A 76 -2.73 -12.81 1.44
CA PHE A 76 -1.34 -13.20 1.25
C PHE A 76 -1.12 -14.62 1.76
N ASP A 77 -0.32 -15.36 1.00
CA ASP A 77 0.25 -16.63 1.44
C ASP A 77 1.68 -16.43 1.98
N ASP A 78 2.16 -17.38 2.77
CA ASP A 78 3.55 -17.47 3.23
C ASP A 78 4.06 -16.25 4.06
N ASN A 79 5.28 -15.79 3.78
CA ASN A 79 6.07 -14.86 4.59
C ASN A 79 5.91 -13.40 4.15
N TRP A 80 4.73 -13.01 3.69
CA TRP A 80 4.38 -11.59 3.57
C TRP A 80 3.95 -11.07 4.94
N GLU A 81 4.70 -10.11 5.46
CA GLU A 81 4.40 -9.48 6.75
C GLU A 81 3.83 -8.08 6.54
N LEU A 82 2.69 -7.80 7.17
CA LEU A 82 2.19 -6.44 7.31
C LEU A 82 3.06 -5.68 8.30
N LYS A 83 3.59 -4.54 7.85
CA LYS A 83 4.44 -3.65 8.62
C LYS A 83 3.86 -2.25 8.62
N SER A 84 4.16 -1.50 9.67
CA SER A 84 3.63 -0.15 9.88
C SER A 84 4.63 0.76 10.59
N GLU A 85 5.92 0.41 10.54
CA GLU A 85 7.00 1.26 11.03
C GLU A 85 7.34 2.35 10.01
N GLY A 86 7.60 3.56 10.52
CA GLY A 86 7.85 4.75 9.71
C GLY A 86 6.60 5.61 9.53
N ASN A 87 6.71 6.70 8.76
CA ASN A 87 5.62 7.65 8.55
C ASN A 87 5.29 7.88 7.06
N ASN A 88 5.95 7.13 6.17
CA ASN A 88 5.90 7.37 4.72
C ASN A 88 5.17 6.24 3.98
N TYR A 89 4.21 5.57 4.61
CA TYR A 89 3.27 4.61 4.02
C TYR A 89 1.83 5.16 4.10
N THR A 90 0.88 4.52 3.41
CA THR A 90 -0.55 4.83 3.50
C THR A 90 -1.35 3.63 3.99
N GLY A 91 -2.67 3.78 4.18
CA GLY A 91 -3.51 2.68 4.64
C GLY A 91 -3.16 2.18 6.05
N GLU A 92 -3.28 0.87 6.24
CA GLU A 92 -2.97 0.18 7.51
C GLU A 92 -1.47 -0.10 7.66
N GLY A 93 -0.72 -0.02 6.56
CA GLY A 93 0.70 -0.35 6.52
C GLY A 93 1.18 -0.65 5.12
N TYR A 94 2.15 -1.53 5.02
CA TYR A 94 2.71 -2.03 3.78
C TYR A 94 3.11 -3.49 3.97
N MET A 95 3.16 -4.26 2.88
CA MET A 95 3.58 -5.65 2.96
C MET A 95 5.05 -5.79 2.58
N VAL A 96 5.79 -6.57 3.37
CA VAL A 96 7.20 -6.89 3.13
C VAL A 96 7.36 -8.40 2.97
N TRP A 97 8.09 -8.82 1.94
CA TRP A 97 8.50 -10.21 1.84
C TRP A 97 9.67 -10.48 2.79
N THR A 98 9.48 -11.31 3.83
CA THR A 98 10.52 -11.64 4.81
C THR A 98 11.10 -13.05 4.65
N GLY A 99 10.60 -13.81 3.68
CA GLY A 99 11.08 -15.16 3.38
C GLY A 99 12.31 -15.21 2.46
N ASP A 100 12.53 -16.39 1.87
CA ASP A 100 13.68 -16.66 0.99
C ASP A 100 13.63 -15.91 -0.34
N GLN A 101 14.78 -15.78 -0.99
CA GLN A 101 14.95 -15.14 -2.30
C GLN A 101 14.48 -16.06 -3.44
N PHE A 102 13.67 -15.54 -4.36
CA PHE A 102 13.11 -16.25 -5.52
C PHE A 102 13.49 -15.60 -6.87
N LEU A 103 14.77 -15.29 -7.06
CA LEU A 103 15.33 -14.48 -8.17
C LEU A 103 15.08 -15.01 -9.60
N GLY A 104 14.70 -16.28 -9.75
CA GLY A 104 14.37 -16.93 -11.03
C GLY A 104 13.25 -17.96 -10.94
N ASN A 105 12.51 -17.97 -9.82
CA ASN A 105 11.45 -18.94 -9.54
C ASN A 105 10.17 -18.20 -9.10
N PRO A 106 9.47 -17.50 -10.01
CA PRO A 106 8.23 -16.81 -9.67
C PRO A 106 7.13 -17.79 -9.26
N GLY A 107 6.07 -17.25 -8.65
CA GLY A 107 4.89 -18.01 -8.22
C GLY A 107 4.94 -18.54 -6.78
N ASN A 108 5.90 -18.10 -5.96
CA ASN A 108 5.98 -18.41 -4.52
C ASN A 108 5.54 -17.18 -3.70
N GLY A 109 4.89 -17.37 -2.55
CA GLY A 109 4.34 -16.27 -1.75
C GLY A 109 3.37 -15.42 -2.57
N LEU A 110 2.27 -16.02 -3.02
CA LEU A 110 1.33 -15.36 -3.92
C LEU A 110 0.46 -14.35 -3.17
N ALA A 111 0.16 -13.26 -3.87
CA ALA A 111 -0.92 -12.33 -3.57
C ALA A 111 -1.73 -12.11 -4.84
N THR A 112 -3.06 -12.17 -4.74
CA THR A 112 -3.96 -12.09 -5.89
C THR A 112 -4.96 -10.97 -5.70
N PHE A 113 -5.19 -10.19 -6.77
CA PHE A 113 -6.16 -9.11 -6.80
C PHE A 113 -7.15 -9.33 -7.94
N LYS A 114 -8.44 -9.32 -7.62
CA LYS A 114 -9.53 -9.35 -8.61
C LYS A 114 -9.93 -7.93 -8.96
N ILE A 115 -9.72 -7.55 -10.22
CA ILE A 115 -9.89 -6.18 -10.67
C ILE A 115 -11.02 -6.15 -11.68
N ASN A 116 -12.14 -5.53 -11.32
CA ASN A 116 -13.26 -5.33 -12.22
C ASN A 116 -13.00 -4.10 -13.10
N ILE A 117 -12.68 -4.36 -14.38
CA ILE A 117 -12.47 -3.32 -15.39
C ILE A 117 -13.81 -3.08 -16.10
N THR A 118 -14.32 -1.85 -16.03
CA THR A 118 -15.55 -1.43 -16.72
C THR A 118 -15.27 -0.62 -17.98
N THR A 119 -14.11 0.01 -18.06
CA THR A 119 -13.65 0.82 -19.20
C THR A 119 -12.49 0.14 -19.93
N PRO A 120 -12.72 -0.59 -21.04
CA PRO A 120 -11.66 -1.19 -21.82
C PRO A 120 -10.56 -0.20 -22.26
N GLY A 121 -9.33 -0.68 -22.36
CA GLY A 121 -8.17 0.09 -22.81
C GLY A 121 -6.85 -0.47 -22.33
N THR A 122 -5.77 0.26 -22.64
CA THR A 122 -4.43 -0.01 -22.11
C THR A 122 -4.17 0.87 -20.91
N TYR A 123 -3.85 0.24 -19.79
CA TYR A 123 -3.53 0.87 -18.52
C TYR A 123 -2.02 0.79 -18.28
N ARG A 124 -1.44 1.83 -17.69
CA ARG A 124 -0.10 1.82 -17.11
C ARG A 124 -0.20 1.35 -15.65
N PHE A 125 0.68 0.44 -15.27
CA PHE A 125 0.84 -0.01 -13.89
C PHE A 125 1.97 0.76 -13.21
N GLU A 126 1.71 1.29 -12.02
CA GLU A 126 2.73 1.83 -11.12
C GLU A 126 2.48 1.37 -9.70
N TRP A 127 3.55 1.11 -8.96
CA TRP A 127 3.47 0.83 -7.53
C TRP A 127 4.38 1.74 -6.72
N ARG A 128 4.06 1.86 -5.44
CA ARG A 128 4.83 2.57 -4.45
C ARG A 128 5.55 1.54 -3.60
N SER A 129 6.87 1.54 -3.67
CA SER A 129 7.68 0.53 -2.99
C SER A 129 8.96 1.09 -2.38
N SER A 130 9.49 0.36 -1.39
CA SER A 130 10.70 0.68 -0.65
C SER A 130 11.60 -0.56 -0.52
N VAL A 131 12.85 -0.32 -0.08
CA VAL A 131 13.83 -1.36 0.23
C VAL A 131 14.08 -1.32 1.73
N THR A 132 13.72 -2.39 2.45
CA THR A 132 13.74 -2.39 3.92
C THR A 132 14.96 -3.07 4.52
N ILE A 133 15.84 -3.65 3.69
CA ILE A 133 17.09 -4.30 4.13
C ILE A 133 18.24 -3.93 3.18
N GLY A 134 19.46 -3.90 3.74
CA GLY A 134 20.66 -3.47 3.02
C GLY A 134 20.79 -1.94 2.95
N ASP A 135 21.87 -1.49 2.31
CA ASP A 135 22.24 -0.07 2.22
C ASP A 135 22.19 0.45 0.77
N LEU A 136 21.92 -0.43 -0.21
CA LEU A 136 21.93 -0.09 -1.63
C LEU A 136 20.56 -0.38 -2.28
N GLY A 137 20.06 0.58 -3.06
CA GLY A 137 18.77 0.48 -3.72
C GLY A 137 18.71 -0.56 -4.85
N THR A 138 19.78 -1.32 -5.09
CA THR A 138 19.90 -2.34 -6.14
C THR A 138 19.88 -3.78 -5.62
N GLU A 139 19.86 -4.00 -4.30
CA GLU A 139 20.03 -5.35 -3.71
C GLU A 139 18.70 -6.08 -3.50
N HIS A 140 17.65 -5.35 -3.08
CA HIS A 140 16.38 -5.92 -2.57
C HIS A 140 15.16 -5.16 -3.10
N ASN A 141 15.19 -4.79 -4.38
CA ASN A 141 14.38 -3.73 -4.95
C ASN A 141 13.31 -4.21 -5.94
N ASP A 142 12.93 -5.48 -5.90
CA ASP A 142 12.03 -6.06 -6.89
C ASP A 142 11.15 -7.21 -6.41
N THR A 143 10.00 -7.36 -7.08
CA THR A 143 8.98 -8.40 -6.87
C THR A 143 8.44 -8.84 -8.24
N TRP A 144 7.87 -10.05 -8.34
CA TRP A 144 7.29 -10.55 -9.59
C TRP A 144 5.86 -10.05 -9.79
N LEU A 145 5.49 -9.72 -11.03
CA LEU A 145 4.13 -9.33 -11.42
C LEU A 145 3.66 -10.12 -12.66
N ARG A 146 2.38 -10.50 -12.68
CA ARG A 146 1.75 -11.18 -13.82
C ARG A 146 0.27 -10.78 -13.99
N PHE A 147 -0.16 -10.72 -15.25
CA PHE A 147 -1.55 -10.62 -15.68
C PHE A 147 -1.81 -11.71 -16.74
N ALA A 148 -2.18 -12.91 -16.30
CA ALA A 148 -2.30 -14.06 -17.19
C ALA A 148 -3.58 -14.04 -18.05
N ASP A 149 -4.62 -13.35 -17.60
CA ASP A 149 -5.94 -13.27 -18.24
C ASP A 149 -6.23 -11.94 -18.95
N ALA A 150 -5.24 -11.05 -19.01
CA ALA A 150 -5.26 -9.81 -19.80
C ALA A 150 -5.05 -10.09 -21.30
N ASP A 151 -5.55 -9.19 -22.16
CA ASP A 151 -5.40 -9.32 -23.61
C ASP A 151 -3.97 -9.04 -24.08
N ASP A 152 -3.29 -8.08 -23.43
CA ASP A 152 -1.86 -7.87 -23.59
C ASP A 152 -1.20 -7.43 -22.27
N TYR A 153 0.07 -7.79 -22.10
CA TYR A 153 0.86 -7.44 -20.92
C TYR A 153 2.32 -7.30 -21.32
N TYR A 154 2.86 -6.09 -21.22
CA TYR A 154 4.16 -5.75 -21.80
C TYR A 154 4.88 -4.63 -21.05
N GLY A 155 6.20 -4.58 -21.24
CA GLY A 155 7.02 -3.42 -20.92
C GLY A 155 7.19 -2.56 -22.17
N GLU A 156 7.06 -1.24 -22.07
CA GLU A 156 7.29 -0.31 -23.18
C GLU A 156 8.23 0.84 -22.79
N LYS A 157 9.10 1.21 -23.72
CA LYS A 157 10.03 2.34 -23.65
C LYS A 157 10.17 2.91 -25.06
N ASP A 158 9.64 4.11 -25.28
CA ASP A 158 9.57 4.73 -26.60
C ASP A 158 8.87 3.78 -27.60
N GLU A 159 9.55 3.38 -28.67
CA GLU A 159 9.04 2.40 -29.66
C GLU A 159 9.45 0.94 -29.33
N SER A 160 10.20 0.72 -28.25
CA SER A 160 10.62 -0.61 -27.81
C SER A 160 9.57 -1.24 -26.90
N ARG A 161 9.24 -2.50 -27.19
CA ARG A 161 8.33 -3.30 -26.40
C ARG A 161 8.94 -4.66 -26.06
N VAL A 162 8.87 -5.03 -24.80
CA VAL A 162 9.29 -6.36 -24.29
C VAL A 162 8.11 -7.08 -23.67
N TYR A 163 8.13 -8.41 -23.71
CA TYR A 163 7.07 -9.27 -23.19
C TYR A 163 7.63 -10.27 -22.19
N PRO A 164 6.88 -10.65 -21.14
CA PRO A 164 7.38 -11.63 -20.19
C PRO A 164 7.73 -12.94 -20.90
N SER A 165 8.84 -13.55 -20.53
CA SER A 165 9.24 -14.86 -21.03
C SER A 165 8.15 -15.89 -20.75
N GLY A 166 7.99 -16.86 -21.65
CA GLY A 166 6.97 -17.92 -21.51
C GLY A 166 5.57 -17.54 -22.04
N THR A 167 5.35 -16.30 -22.47
CA THR A 167 4.09 -15.88 -23.12
C THR A 167 4.03 -16.24 -24.62
N GLY A 168 5.15 -16.65 -25.21
CA GLY A 168 5.28 -16.84 -26.66
C GLY A 168 5.47 -15.55 -27.46
N LYS A 169 5.46 -14.38 -26.80
CA LYS A 169 5.74 -13.07 -27.41
C LYS A 169 7.20 -12.67 -27.20
N THR A 170 7.75 -11.91 -28.16
CA THR A 170 9.15 -11.46 -28.19
C THR A 170 9.24 -10.03 -28.72
N PRO A 171 10.28 -9.24 -28.38
CA PRO A 171 11.44 -9.62 -27.56
C PRO A 171 11.08 -9.78 -26.06
N ASN A 172 11.93 -10.48 -25.31
CA ASN A 172 11.80 -10.64 -23.86
C ASN A 172 12.68 -9.61 -23.13
N PRO A 173 12.38 -9.27 -21.87
CA PRO A 173 13.14 -8.28 -21.12
C PRO A 173 14.55 -8.81 -20.81
N ASN A 174 15.50 -7.88 -20.64
CA ASN A 174 16.79 -8.22 -20.06
C ASN A 174 16.61 -8.67 -18.60
N GLY A 175 17.40 -9.66 -18.17
CA GLY A 175 17.34 -10.20 -16.82
C GLY A 175 16.30 -11.30 -16.64
N SER A 176 15.94 -11.60 -15.39
CA SER A 176 15.05 -12.71 -15.08
C SER A 176 13.59 -12.41 -15.46
N SER A 177 12.99 -13.31 -16.22
CA SER A 177 11.55 -13.38 -16.52
C SER A 177 11.21 -14.82 -16.89
N LYS A 178 10.04 -15.32 -16.47
CA LYS A 178 9.63 -16.73 -16.66
C LYS A 178 8.11 -16.87 -16.54
N ASP A 179 7.49 -17.79 -17.27
CA ASP A 179 6.08 -18.20 -17.13
C ASP A 179 5.05 -17.05 -17.04
N GLY A 180 5.24 -16.01 -17.86
CA GLY A 180 4.35 -14.84 -17.88
C GLY A 180 4.70 -13.74 -16.86
N TRP A 181 5.71 -13.95 -16.02
CA TRP A 181 6.10 -13.02 -14.96
C TRP A 181 7.16 -12.02 -15.41
N PHE A 182 6.93 -10.74 -15.14
CA PHE A 182 8.00 -9.74 -15.16
C PHE A 182 8.62 -9.59 -13.77
N LYS A 183 9.95 -9.44 -13.75
CA LYS A 183 10.63 -8.81 -12.63
C LYS A 183 10.32 -7.32 -12.69
N ILE A 184 9.68 -6.79 -11.65
CA ILE A 184 9.39 -5.36 -11.53
C ILE A 184 10.26 -4.78 -10.43
N TYR A 185 11.02 -3.74 -10.76
CA TYR A 185 11.99 -3.14 -9.86
C TYR A 185 11.80 -1.62 -9.70
N ARG A 186 12.23 -1.11 -8.55
CA ARG A 186 12.43 0.32 -8.29
C ARG A 186 13.89 0.72 -8.52
N SER A 187 14.13 1.94 -9.00
CA SER A 187 15.50 2.43 -9.32
C SER A 187 16.02 3.46 -8.31
N GLY A 188 17.34 3.58 -8.17
CA GLY A 188 18.01 4.63 -7.40
C GLY A 188 18.21 4.29 -5.91
N ASN A 189 19.07 5.08 -5.24
CA ASN A 189 19.57 4.77 -3.89
C ASN A 189 18.73 5.32 -2.74
N ASP A 190 17.71 6.12 -3.02
CA ASP A 190 16.67 6.37 -2.02
C ASP A 190 15.99 5.03 -1.71
N LEU A 191 16.06 4.59 -0.46
CA LEU A 191 15.51 3.31 0.00
C LEU A 191 14.06 3.44 0.47
N ASP A 192 13.58 4.66 0.72
CA ASP A 192 12.23 4.91 1.22
C ASP A 192 11.17 4.74 0.13
N PHE A 193 9.89 4.79 0.52
CA PHE A 193 8.76 4.62 -0.38
C PHE A 193 8.71 5.67 -1.47
N LYS A 194 8.64 5.21 -2.71
CA LYS A 194 8.43 6.06 -3.88
C LYS A 194 7.73 5.30 -5.00
N TRP A 195 7.11 6.05 -5.90
CA TRP A 195 6.57 5.54 -7.15
C TRP A 195 7.73 5.26 -8.12
N SER A 196 8.03 3.99 -8.33
CA SER A 196 9.10 3.58 -9.26
C SER A 196 8.89 2.15 -9.72
N THR A 197 8.40 2.03 -10.95
CA THR A 197 8.04 0.73 -11.53
C THR A 197 8.73 0.59 -12.87
N SER A 198 9.56 -0.43 -13.02
CA SER A 198 10.26 -0.71 -14.27
C SER A 198 10.54 -2.20 -14.42
N THR A 199 10.69 -2.66 -15.65
CA THR A 199 11.22 -3.99 -15.98
C THR A 199 12.35 -3.86 -17.00
N SER A 200 12.99 -4.99 -17.35
CA SER A 200 14.15 -5.09 -18.26
C SER A 200 15.44 -4.42 -17.74
N ASP A 201 16.40 -5.25 -17.35
CA ASP A 201 17.66 -4.81 -16.76
C ASP A 201 18.50 -3.94 -17.69
N ASN A 202 18.99 -2.82 -17.15
CA ASN A 202 19.78 -1.81 -17.86
C ASN A 202 19.09 -1.20 -19.08
N ASP A 203 17.78 -1.43 -19.23
CA ASP A 203 16.97 -0.96 -20.34
C ASP A 203 15.52 -0.80 -19.88
N ALA A 204 15.30 0.13 -18.95
CA ALA A 204 14.05 0.23 -18.19
C ALA A 204 12.82 0.46 -19.08
N HIS A 205 11.86 -0.46 -19.01
CA HIS A 205 10.54 -0.35 -19.65
C HIS A 205 9.44 -0.13 -18.60
N LYS A 206 8.44 0.70 -18.92
CA LYS A 206 7.23 0.93 -18.11
C LYS A 206 6.19 -0.14 -18.40
N ILE A 207 5.37 -0.47 -17.41
CA ILE A 207 4.52 -1.65 -17.44
C ILE A 207 3.14 -1.24 -17.94
N TYR A 208 2.64 -1.95 -18.94
CA TYR A 208 1.32 -1.74 -19.52
C TYR A 208 0.53 -3.04 -19.59
N VAL A 209 -0.78 -2.93 -19.38
CA VAL A 209 -1.74 -4.03 -19.44
C VAL A 209 -2.92 -3.59 -20.30
N THR A 210 -3.32 -4.40 -21.27
CA THR A 210 -4.47 -4.14 -22.15
C THR A 210 -5.64 -5.03 -21.78
N PHE A 211 -6.80 -4.39 -21.62
CA PHE A 211 -8.09 -5.04 -21.38
C PHE A 211 -9.04 -4.63 -22.51
N ASN A 212 -9.39 -5.57 -23.40
CA ASN A 212 -10.29 -5.31 -24.54
C ASN A 212 -11.77 -5.47 -24.18
N SER A 213 -12.07 -6.11 -23.05
CA SER A 213 -13.43 -6.39 -22.60
C SER A 213 -13.66 -5.94 -21.17
N ALA A 214 -14.86 -5.44 -20.87
CA ALA A 214 -15.27 -5.16 -19.50
C ALA A 214 -15.56 -6.49 -18.78
N LYS A 215 -14.80 -6.79 -17.72
CA LYS A 215 -14.92 -7.98 -16.86
C LYS A 215 -13.94 -7.88 -15.68
N THR A 216 -14.03 -8.83 -14.76
CA THR A 216 -13.00 -9.07 -13.74
C THR A 216 -11.77 -9.75 -14.35
N TYR A 217 -10.60 -9.18 -14.08
CA TYR A 217 -9.27 -9.71 -14.41
C TYR A 217 -8.50 -10.06 -13.14
N THR A 218 -7.41 -10.81 -13.29
CA THR A 218 -6.56 -11.25 -12.18
C THR A 218 -5.18 -10.63 -12.30
N MET A 219 -4.80 -9.83 -11.30
CA MET A 219 -3.42 -9.46 -11.07
C MET A 219 -2.82 -10.42 -10.05
N GLU A 220 -1.64 -10.96 -10.36
CA GLU A 220 -0.89 -11.81 -9.45
C GLU A 220 0.47 -11.18 -9.14
N VAL A 221 0.84 -11.22 -7.87
CA VAL A 221 2.15 -10.81 -7.36
C VAL A 221 2.77 -12.01 -6.66
N SER A 222 4.06 -12.24 -6.88
CA SER A 222 4.80 -13.28 -6.14
C SER A 222 6.13 -12.76 -5.63
N ALA A 223 6.55 -13.29 -4.49
CA ALA A 223 7.80 -12.93 -3.85
C ALA A 223 9.00 -13.11 -4.79
N ARG A 224 9.90 -12.12 -4.81
CA ARG A 224 11.21 -12.22 -5.49
C ARG A 224 12.34 -11.89 -4.54
N SER A 225 12.49 -10.62 -4.18
CA SER A 225 13.53 -10.17 -3.27
C SER A 225 13.01 -10.07 -1.85
N SER A 226 13.72 -10.67 -0.89
CA SER A 226 13.48 -10.41 0.53
C SER A 226 13.72 -8.94 0.83
N GLY A 227 12.90 -8.35 1.71
CA GLY A 227 12.97 -6.95 2.09
C GLY A 227 12.47 -5.94 1.04
N HIS A 228 11.92 -6.39 -0.09
CA HIS A 228 11.16 -5.49 -0.95
C HIS A 228 9.77 -5.28 -0.34
N ALA A 229 9.40 -4.02 -0.14
CA ALA A 229 8.16 -3.62 0.51
C ALA A 229 7.25 -2.88 -0.46
N ILE A 230 5.96 -3.20 -0.47
CA ILE A 230 4.96 -2.60 -1.36
C ILE A 230 3.84 -2.03 -0.50
N ASP A 231 3.59 -0.73 -0.70
CA ASP A 231 2.57 0.06 -0.01
C ASP A 231 1.25 0.00 -0.79
N LYS A 232 1.25 0.50 -2.02
CA LYS A 232 0.07 0.52 -2.90
C LYS A 232 0.44 0.50 -4.36
N PHE A 233 -0.57 0.32 -5.20
CA PHE A 233 -0.41 0.42 -6.64
C PHE A 233 -1.60 1.06 -7.33
N VAL A 234 -1.36 1.50 -8.56
CA VAL A 234 -2.37 2.02 -9.48
C VAL A 234 -2.26 1.35 -10.84
N LEU A 235 -3.42 1.13 -11.46
CA LEU A 235 -3.56 0.95 -12.90
C LEU A 235 -4.34 2.15 -13.41
N PHE A 236 -3.79 2.88 -14.38
CA PHE A 236 -4.46 4.06 -14.92
C PHE A 236 -4.30 4.19 -16.43
N LYS A 237 -5.28 4.80 -17.09
CA LYS A 237 -5.25 5.12 -18.52
C LYS A 237 -5.66 6.57 -18.74
N ASP A 238 -5.47 7.06 -19.96
CA ASP A 238 -5.92 8.40 -20.35
C ASP A 238 -7.39 8.64 -19.94
N PRO A 239 -7.71 9.82 -19.38
CA PRO A 239 -6.88 11.04 -19.34
C PRO A 239 -5.92 11.15 -18.14
N TRP A 240 -5.84 10.15 -17.26
CA TRP A 240 -4.97 10.22 -16.08
C TRP A 240 -3.51 10.34 -16.46
N THR A 241 -2.87 11.42 -16.01
CA THR A 241 -1.40 11.51 -16.03
C THR A 241 -0.80 10.71 -14.88
N LEU A 242 0.49 10.38 -14.99
CA LEU A 242 1.23 9.75 -13.90
C LEU A 242 1.09 10.54 -12.59
N ASN A 243 1.26 11.87 -12.64
CA ASN A 243 1.23 12.72 -11.45
C ASN A 243 -0.15 12.72 -10.77
N GLU A 244 -1.23 12.68 -11.54
CA GLU A 244 -2.58 12.61 -11.00
C GLU A 244 -2.86 11.24 -10.39
N ALA A 245 -2.53 10.17 -11.11
CA ALA A 245 -2.75 8.79 -10.65
C ALA A 245 -1.97 8.47 -9.37
N THR A 246 -0.77 9.03 -9.22
CA THR A 246 0.10 8.80 -8.06
C THR A 246 0.01 9.89 -6.98
N SER A 247 -0.95 10.82 -7.09
CA SER A 247 -1.17 11.88 -6.10
C SER A 247 -1.73 11.30 -4.80
N ASP A 248 -1.34 11.88 -3.66
CA ASP A 248 -1.91 11.52 -2.36
C ASP A 248 -3.42 11.83 -2.23
N ASN A 249 -3.96 12.66 -3.13
CA ASN A 249 -5.39 12.96 -3.21
C ASN A 249 -6.19 11.94 -4.04
N ASN A 250 -5.52 10.97 -4.67
CA ASN A 250 -6.20 9.94 -5.44
C ASN A 250 -7.02 9.03 -4.52
N THR A 251 -8.26 8.72 -4.90
CA THR A 251 -9.18 7.92 -4.09
C THR A 251 -8.96 6.43 -4.35
N MET A 252 -9.03 5.61 -3.30
CA MET A 252 -8.96 4.16 -3.44
C MET A 252 -10.18 3.59 -4.16
N SER A 253 -9.97 2.53 -4.93
CA SER A 253 -11.03 1.78 -5.60
C SER A 253 -12.05 1.26 -4.59
N SER A 254 -13.34 1.34 -4.94
CA SER A 254 -14.38 0.71 -4.15
C SER A 254 -14.28 -0.81 -4.22
N ILE A 255 -14.59 -1.47 -3.12
CA ILE A 255 -14.52 -2.93 -3.00
C ILE A 255 -15.93 -3.51 -2.99
N THR A 256 -16.15 -4.53 -3.81
CA THR A 256 -17.34 -5.41 -3.83
C THR A 256 -16.91 -6.85 -3.58
N CYS A 257 -17.85 -7.76 -3.32
CA CYS A 257 -17.52 -9.18 -3.11
C CYS A 257 -18.01 -10.03 -4.29
N ASP A 258 -17.19 -10.98 -4.73
CA ASP A 258 -17.57 -12.06 -5.67
C ASP A 258 -18.32 -13.21 -4.96
#